data_AF-A0A9D4TWF1-F1
#
_entry.id   AF-A0A9D4TWF1-F1
#
_cell.length_a   1.000
_cell.length_b   1.000
_cell.length_c   1.000
_cell.angle_alpha   90.00
_cell.angle_beta   90.00
_cell.angle_gamma   90.00
#
_symmetry.space_group_name_H-M   'P 1'
#
loop_
_entity.id
_entity.type
_entity.pdbx_description
1 polymer ?
#
loop_
_entity_poly.entity_id
_entity_poly.type
_entity_poly.pdbx_seq_one_letter_code
_entity_poly.pdbx_strand_id
1 'polypeptide(L)'
;MALLRNAHYAAGLVALQLVFIIVIASVTGTKLKQSNGDCYLNLLPGAVCDFVFVSSGMCGLFAVLVGVGTFITLRQANTAGAFLPAIFGSLSFFTAFWWMVAAITFTKRAAQADDDGLPEGSARTAVVALSWIESILAFFAFLLVIHDRVKFRSWRLAQEKSRSLLDLEDRAAFKTEYASTQVGSTPIV
;
A
#
# COMPACT_ATOMS: atom_id res chain seq x y z
N MET A 1 1.39 -16.92 -15.86
CA MET A 1 2.78 -16.43 -15.70
C MET A 1 2.86 -14.97 -15.22
N ALA A 2 2.11 -14.01 -15.80
CA ALA A 2 2.15 -12.60 -15.39
C ALA A 2 1.70 -12.33 -13.93
N LEU A 3 0.75 -13.09 -13.38
CA LEU A 3 0.30 -12.95 -11.99
C LEU A 3 1.39 -13.29 -10.96
N LEU A 4 2.16 -14.37 -11.20
CA LEU A 4 3.29 -14.77 -10.36
C LEU A 4 4.38 -13.70 -10.31
N ARG A 5 4.76 -13.12 -11.46
CA ARG A 5 5.72 -12.01 -11.54
C ARG A 5 5.31 -10.81 -10.67
N ASN A 6 4.01 -10.50 -10.65
CA ASN A 6 3.47 -9.38 -9.88
C ASN A 6 3.48 -9.64 -8.36
N ALA A 7 3.25 -10.89 -7.95
CA ALA A 7 3.37 -11.28 -6.55
C ALA A 7 4.82 -11.16 -6.05
N HIS A 8 5.82 -11.43 -6.90
CA HIS A 8 7.23 -11.25 -6.51
C HIS A 8 7.58 -9.78 -6.22
N TYR A 9 7.03 -8.82 -6.96
CA TYR A 9 7.25 -7.40 -6.67
C TYR A 9 6.61 -6.97 -5.34
N ALA A 10 5.40 -7.43 -5.05
CA ALA A 10 4.75 -7.16 -3.77
C ALA A 10 5.53 -7.79 -2.59
N ALA A 11 6.00 -9.03 -2.75
CA ALA A 11 6.83 -9.70 -1.74
C ALA A 11 8.17 -8.96 -1.50
N GLY A 12 8.82 -8.50 -2.58
CA GLY A 12 10.04 -7.71 -2.49
C GLY A 12 9.82 -6.39 -1.74
N LEU A 13 8.70 -5.70 -2.00
CA LEU A 13 8.37 -4.48 -1.26
C LEU A 13 8.09 -4.75 0.22
N VAL A 14 7.39 -5.83 0.56
CA VAL A 14 7.15 -6.24 1.95
C VAL A 14 8.47 -6.51 2.68
N ALA A 15 9.38 -7.28 2.05
CA ALA A 15 10.69 -7.56 2.62
C ALA A 15 11.49 -6.28 2.86
N LEU A 16 11.47 -5.35 1.90
CA LEU A 16 12.15 -4.07 2.01
C LEU A 16 11.59 -3.24 3.18
N GLN A 17 10.26 -3.19 3.34
CA GLN A 17 9.66 -2.48 4.46
C GLN A 17 9.98 -3.09 5.82
N LEU A 18 10.01 -4.41 5.94
CA LEU A 18 10.42 -5.09 7.18
C LEU A 18 11.86 -4.73 7.56
N VAL A 19 12.77 -4.71 6.58
CA VAL A 19 14.16 -4.28 6.80
C VAL A 19 14.20 -2.85 7.33
N PHE A 20 13.47 -1.92 6.71
CA PHE A 20 13.48 -0.52 7.15
C PHE A 20 12.82 -0.30 8.51
N ILE A 21 11.75 -1.02 8.85
CA ILE A 21 11.16 -0.97 10.19
C ILE A 21 12.19 -1.37 11.25
N ILE A 22 12.95 -2.45 11.01
CA ILE A 22 13.99 -2.93 11.93
C ILE A 22 15.14 -1.91 12.03
N VAL A 23 15.61 -1.39 10.90
CA VAL A 23 16.69 -0.40 10.85
C VAL A 23 16.27 0.87 11.59
N ILE A 24 15.07 1.38 11.34
CA ILE A 24 14.55 2.58 12.00
C ILE A 24 14.47 2.35 13.49
N ALA A 25 13.83 1.26 13.95
CA ALA A 25 13.73 0.93 15.36
C ALA A 25 15.11 0.83 16.04
N SER A 26 16.11 0.28 15.33
CA SER A 26 17.49 0.17 15.84
C SER A 26 18.19 1.52 15.96
N VAL A 27 18.04 2.41 14.97
CA VAL A 27 18.66 3.74 14.98
C VAL A 27 17.99 4.62 16.03
N THR A 28 16.67 4.59 16.10
CA THR A 28 15.89 5.38 17.07
C THR A 28 16.00 4.85 18.50
N GLY A 29 16.36 3.58 18.69
CA GLY A 29 16.59 2.98 20.00
C GLY A 29 17.93 3.35 20.64
N THR A 30 18.81 4.06 19.92
CA THR A 30 20.10 4.52 20.45
C THR A 30 19.95 5.76 21.33
N LYS A 31 20.63 5.76 22.48
CA LYS A 31 20.57 6.86 23.48
C LYS A 31 21.48 8.01 23.05
N LEU A 32 20.98 9.24 23.09
CA LEU A 32 21.77 10.46 22.83
C LEU A 32 22.05 11.15 24.18
N LYS A 33 23.31 11.49 24.45
CA LYS A 33 23.71 12.14 25.71
C LYS A 33 23.86 13.65 25.47
N GLN A 34 23.43 14.52 26.37
CA GLN A 34 23.69 15.96 26.29
C GLN A 34 24.41 16.44 27.55
N SER A 35 25.17 17.54 27.46
CA SER A 35 26.06 18.01 28.54
C SER A 35 25.33 18.44 29.83
N ASN A 36 23.99 18.51 29.83
CA ASN A 36 23.15 18.85 30.99
C ASN A 36 21.97 17.86 31.21
N GLY A 37 22.00 16.68 30.58
CA GLY A 37 20.95 15.66 30.74
C GLY A 37 20.88 14.69 29.55
N ASP A 38 20.40 13.47 29.79
CA ASP A 38 20.20 12.48 28.73
C ASP A 38 19.02 12.90 27.84
N CYS A 39 19.27 13.22 26.58
CA CYS A 39 18.21 13.41 25.60
C CYS A 39 17.91 12.05 24.98
N TYR A 40 17.03 11.29 25.63
CA TYR A 40 16.55 10.08 25.01
C TYR A 40 15.69 10.43 23.80
N LEU A 41 15.82 9.66 22.72
CA LEU A 41 14.79 9.62 21.68
C LEU A 41 13.44 9.09 22.21
N ASN A 42 13.37 8.74 23.51
CA ASN A 42 12.19 8.17 24.18
C ASN A 42 12.26 8.43 25.71
N LEU A 43 11.17 8.93 26.31
CA LEU A 43 10.86 8.93 27.77
C LEU A 43 11.03 10.23 28.59
N LEU A 44 11.04 11.44 27.99
CA LEU A 44 10.77 12.68 28.75
C LEU A 44 9.84 13.62 27.97
N PRO A 45 8.87 14.29 28.63
CA PRO A 45 7.85 15.07 27.94
C PRO A 45 8.46 16.34 27.33
N GLY A 46 8.37 16.48 26.00
CA GLY A 46 8.56 17.77 25.32
C GLY A 46 9.46 17.81 24.07
N ALA A 47 10.06 16.70 23.62
CA ALA A 47 11.02 16.72 22.50
C ALA A 47 10.45 16.13 21.19
N VAL A 48 10.71 16.81 20.07
CA VAL A 48 10.25 16.50 18.70
C VAL A 48 10.66 15.10 18.20
N CYS A 49 11.67 14.48 18.81
CA CYS A 49 12.22 13.19 18.39
C CYS A 49 11.31 11.98 18.74
N ASP A 50 10.47 12.09 19.78
CA ASP A 50 9.54 11.04 20.21
C ASP A 50 8.40 10.83 19.20
N PHE A 51 7.98 11.92 18.55
CA PHE A 51 6.97 11.90 17.49
C PHE A 51 7.46 11.08 16.31
N VAL A 52 8.72 11.23 15.89
CA VAL A 52 9.27 10.55 14.70
C VAL A 52 9.27 9.04 14.87
N PHE A 53 9.66 8.55 16.05
CA PHE A 53 9.72 7.12 16.34
C PHE A 53 8.35 6.44 16.27
N VAL A 54 7.36 7.01 16.94
CA VAL A 54 6.00 6.43 16.98
C VAL A 54 5.34 6.52 15.60
N SER A 55 5.53 7.64 14.90
CA SER A 55 4.92 7.84 13.58
C SER A 55 5.58 7.01 12.48
N SER A 56 6.90 6.78 12.52
CA SER A 56 7.62 5.89 11.58
C SER A 56 7.22 4.43 11.75
N GLY A 57 7.19 3.92 12.99
CA GLY A 57 6.75 2.56 13.27
C GLY A 57 5.31 2.29 12.79
N MET A 58 4.41 3.23 13.01
CA MET A 58 3.02 3.13 12.55
C MET A 58 2.90 3.19 11.02
N CYS A 59 3.65 4.06 10.35
CA CYS A 59 3.63 4.11 8.89
C CYS A 59 4.22 2.84 8.28
N GLY A 60 5.34 2.34 8.80
CA GLY A 60 5.94 1.08 8.39
C GLY A 60 4.96 -0.07 8.54
N LEU A 61 4.29 -0.19 9.70
CA LEU A 61 3.27 -1.21 9.92
C LEU A 61 2.12 -1.12 8.90
N PHE A 62 1.59 0.08 8.68
CA PHE A 62 0.51 0.30 7.71
C PHE A 62 0.94 -0.09 6.30
N ALA A 63 2.14 0.32 5.88
CA ALA A 63 2.64 0.05 4.55
C ALA A 63 2.96 -1.45 4.36
N VAL A 64 3.34 -2.17 5.43
CA VAL A 64 3.48 -3.64 5.44
C VAL A 64 2.12 -4.30 5.29
N LEU A 65 1.10 -3.88 6.04
CA LEU A 65 -0.26 -4.43 5.94
C LEU A 65 -0.81 -4.28 4.51
N VAL A 66 -0.60 -3.11 3.90
CA VAL A 66 -0.99 -2.85 2.51
C VAL A 66 -0.18 -3.73 1.54
N GLY A 67 1.13 -3.85 1.74
CA GLY A 67 2.00 -4.69 0.92
C GLY A 67 1.61 -6.18 0.97
N VAL A 68 1.37 -6.71 2.16
CA VAL A 68 0.93 -8.09 2.40
C VAL A 68 -0.46 -8.32 1.82
N GLY A 69 -1.40 -7.41 2.05
CA GLY A 69 -2.73 -7.47 1.44
C GLY A 69 -2.64 -7.51 -0.08
N THR A 70 -1.82 -6.66 -0.69
CA THR A 70 -1.62 -6.64 -2.14
C THR A 70 -0.94 -7.93 -2.64
N PHE A 71 0.01 -8.48 -1.89
CA PHE A 71 0.64 -9.77 -2.22
C PHE A 71 -0.38 -10.91 -2.28
N ILE A 72 -1.24 -11.01 -1.27
CA ILE A 72 -2.28 -12.06 -1.17
C ILE A 72 -3.28 -11.91 -2.32
N THR A 73 -3.79 -10.70 -2.53
CA THR A 73 -4.79 -10.41 -3.58
C THR A 73 -4.26 -10.73 -4.99
N LEU A 74 -3.02 -10.32 -5.29
CA LEU A 74 -2.38 -10.61 -6.58
C LEU A 74 -2.13 -12.11 -6.82
N ARG A 75 -2.03 -12.92 -5.76
CA ARG A 75 -1.95 -14.40 -5.86
C ARG A 75 -3.31 -15.06 -6.02
N GLN A 76 -4.35 -14.49 -5.43
CA GLN A 76 -5.68 -15.10 -5.31
C GLN A 76 -6.73 -14.50 -6.25
N ALA A 77 -6.33 -13.65 -7.22
CA ALA A 77 -7.17 -12.86 -8.13
C ALA A 77 -8.13 -13.68 -9.04
N ASN A 78 -9.04 -14.43 -8.43
CA ASN A 78 -10.00 -15.33 -9.06
C ASN A 78 -11.45 -14.93 -8.72
N THR A 79 -11.67 -14.14 -7.67
CA THR A 79 -13.00 -13.69 -7.22
C THR A 79 -13.00 -12.20 -6.83
N ALA A 80 -14.15 -11.54 -6.87
CA ALA A 80 -14.27 -10.12 -6.53
C ALA A 80 -13.79 -9.79 -5.10
N GLY A 81 -14.00 -10.71 -4.15
CA GLY A 81 -13.57 -10.57 -2.76
C GLY A 81 -12.06 -10.78 -2.55
N ALA A 82 -11.34 -11.23 -3.57
CA ALA A 82 -9.90 -11.42 -3.51
C ALA A 82 -9.10 -10.15 -3.81
N PHE A 83 -9.74 -9.01 -4.08
CA PHE A 83 -9.07 -7.73 -4.35
C PHE A 83 -9.17 -6.79 -3.15
N LEU A 84 -8.25 -5.83 -3.04
CA LEU A 84 -8.28 -4.89 -1.93
C LEU A 84 -9.51 -3.97 -2.01
N PRO A 85 -10.18 -3.72 -0.86
CA PRO A 85 -11.24 -2.72 -0.78
C PRO A 85 -10.78 -1.35 -1.27
N ALA A 86 -11.70 -0.58 -1.86
CA ALA A 86 -11.41 0.73 -2.45
C ALA A 86 -10.77 1.71 -1.47
N ILE A 87 -11.14 1.60 -0.19
CA ILE A 87 -10.68 2.47 0.89
C ILE A 87 -9.15 2.41 1.06
N PHE A 88 -8.51 1.28 0.73
CA PHE A 88 -7.06 1.17 0.80
C PHE A 88 -6.36 2.09 -0.20
N GLY A 89 -6.98 2.42 -1.33
CA GLY A 89 -6.40 3.39 -2.28
C GLY A 89 -6.29 4.79 -1.66
N SER A 90 -7.38 5.27 -1.05
CA SER A 90 -7.40 6.57 -0.36
C SER A 90 -6.53 6.58 0.89
N LEU A 91 -6.53 5.51 1.68
CA LEU A 91 -5.71 5.41 2.88
C LEU A 91 -4.22 5.39 2.53
N SER A 92 -3.81 4.60 1.53
CA SER A 92 -2.41 4.56 1.11
C SER A 92 -1.93 5.86 0.50
N PHE A 93 -2.78 6.57 -0.26
CA PHE A 93 -2.45 7.90 -0.75
C PHE A 93 -2.30 8.91 0.39
N PHE A 94 -3.25 8.92 1.34
CA PHE A 94 -3.22 9.78 2.51
C PHE A 94 -1.94 9.54 3.33
N THR A 95 -1.60 8.28 3.61
CA THR A 95 -0.37 7.92 4.32
C THR A 95 0.87 8.39 3.56
N ALA A 96 0.98 8.11 2.25
CA ALA A 96 2.13 8.55 1.46
C ALA A 96 2.29 10.08 1.43
N PHE A 97 1.18 10.81 1.29
CA PHE A 97 1.16 12.26 1.31
C PHE A 97 1.64 12.82 2.67
N TRP A 98 1.08 12.33 3.78
CA TRP A 98 1.46 12.82 5.11
C TRP A 98 2.89 12.46 5.50
N TRP A 99 3.41 11.34 5.00
CA TRP A 99 4.80 10.98 5.21
C TRP A 99 5.79 11.80 4.42
N MET A 100 5.41 12.25 3.22
CA MET A 100 6.17 13.27 2.51
C MET A 100 6.20 14.60 3.29
N VAL A 101 5.06 15.03 3.84
CA VAL A 101 4.98 16.24 4.69
C VAL A 101 5.87 16.10 5.93
N ALA A 102 5.88 14.93 6.57
CA ALA A 102 6.74 14.64 7.70
C ALA A 102 8.23 14.67 7.32
N ALA A 103 8.64 14.03 6.23
CA ALA A 103 10.02 14.02 5.76
C ALA A 103 10.54 15.44 5.45
N ILE A 104 9.71 16.29 4.81
CA ILE A 104 10.01 17.72 4.60
C ILE A 104 10.18 18.43 5.94
N THR A 105 9.27 18.20 6.89
CA THR A 105 9.31 18.80 8.22
C THR A 105 10.57 18.41 8.97
N PHE A 106 10.94 17.13 8.98
CA PHE A 106 12.16 16.63 9.60
C PHE A 106 13.41 17.21 8.95
N THR A 107 13.44 17.34 7.62
CA THR A 107 14.55 18.00 6.91
C THR A 107 14.73 19.44 7.38
N LYS A 108 13.63 20.21 7.51
CA LYS A 108 13.66 21.61 7.97
C LYS A 108 14.05 21.73 9.43
N ARG A 109 13.55 20.85 10.30
CA ARG A 109 13.85 20.85 11.74
C ARG A 109 15.28 20.39 12.03
N ALA A 110 15.78 19.41 11.29
CA ALA A 110 17.17 18.97 11.39
C ALA A 110 18.16 20.10 11.06
N ALA A 111 17.86 20.93 10.06
CA ALA A 111 18.71 22.08 9.71
C ALA A 111 18.72 23.19 10.79
N GLN A 112 17.77 23.18 11.73
CA GLN A 112 17.65 24.15 12.83
C GLN A 112 18.20 23.63 14.17
N ALA A 113 18.46 22.33 14.27
CA ALA A 113 18.95 21.70 15.49
C ALA A 113 20.49 21.80 15.54
N ASP A 114 21.05 22.21 16.68
CA ASP A 114 22.50 22.25 16.89
C ASP A 114 23.03 20.86 17.30
N ASP A 115 24.28 20.53 16.96
CA ASP A 115 24.87 19.20 17.17
C ASP A 115 25.44 19.01 18.60
N ASP A 116 25.02 19.86 19.54
CA ASP A 116 25.63 20.00 20.86
C ASP A 116 25.34 18.78 21.76
N GLY A 117 26.40 18.05 22.12
CA GLY A 117 26.36 16.86 22.99
C GLY A 117 26.31 15.51 22.27
N LEU A 118 26.07 15.47 20.95
CA LEU A 118 26.04 14.21 20.21
C LEU A 118 27.47 13.72 19.91
N PRO A 119 27.78 12.42 20.11
CA PRO A 119 29.08 11.88 19.71
C PRO A 119 29.35 12.04 18.21
N GLU A 120 28.32 12.14 17.36
CA GLU A 120 28.46 12.35 15.92
C GLU A 120 27.18 13.01 15.34
N GLY A 121 27.31 13.96 14.41
CA GLY A 121 26.21 14.51 13.59
C GLY A 121 25.54 13.48 12.65
N SER A 122 25.86 12.18 12.81
CA SER A 122 25.37 11.07 11.99
C SER A 122 23.92 10.69 12.31
N ALA A 123 23.49 10.79 13.58
CA ALA A 123 22.13 10.40 14.00
C ALA A 123 21.04 11.33 13.44
N ARG A 124 21.26 12.64 13.44
CA ARG A 124 20.34 13.64 12.88
C ARG A 124 20.13 13.42 11.38
N THR A 125 21.24 13.23 10.66
CA THR A 125 21.24 12.99 9.22
C THR A 125 20.58 11.64 8.88
N ALA A 126 20.79 10.62 9.71
CA ALA A 126 20.15 9.32 9.57
C ALA A 126 18.63 9.40 9.69
N VAL A 127 18.09 10.15 10.66
CA VAL A 127 16.63 10.32 10.83
C VAL A 127 16.00 10.99 9.60
N VAL A 128 16.63 12.03 9.07
CA VAL A 128 16.16 12.69 7.84
C VAL A 128 16.19 11.70 6.68
N ALA A 129 17.30 10.99 6.47
CA ALA A 129 17.42 10.01 5.40
C ALA A 129 16.37 8.89 5.51
N LEU A 130 16.16 8.34 6.71
CA LEU A 130 15.19 7.29 6.97
C LEU A 130 13.76 7.77 6.70
N SER A 131 13.40 8.99 7.09
CA SER A 131 12.06 9.54 6.82
C SER A 131 11.76 9.70 5.32
N TRP A 132 12.75 10.08 4.52
CA TRP A 132 12.61 10.14 3.07
C TRP A 132 12.44 8.75 2.46
N ILE A 133 13.20 7.77 2.95
CA ILE A 133 13.06 6.38 2.52
C ILE A 133 11.65 5.86 2.83
N GLU A 134 11.12 6.12 4.02
CA GLU A 134 9.75 5.72 4.37
C GLU A 134 8.70 6.40 3.50
N SER A 135 8.86 7.69 3.21
CA SER A 135 7.99 8.40 2.27
C SER A 135 7.98 7.71 0.90
N ILE A 136 9.15 7.36 0.37
CA ILE A 136 9.27 6.64 -0.92
C ILE A 136 8.59 5.27 -0.85
N LEU A 137 8.80 4.51 0.23
CA LEU A 137 8.18 3.20 0.42
C LEU A 137 6.66 3.30 0.54
N ALA A 138 6.12 4.33 1.19
CA ALA A 138 4.70 4.59 1.27
C ALA A 138 4.10 4.89 -0.11
N PHE A 139 4.81 5.65 -0.97
CA PHE A 139 4.40 5.84 -2.36
C PHE A 139 4.43 4.55 -3.17
N PHE A 140 5.44 3.68 -2.99
CA PHE A 140 5.45 2.37 -3.64
C PHE A 140 4.30 1.48 -3.17
N ALA A 141 3.96 1.50 -1.88
CA ALA A 141 2.80 0.78 -1.35
C ALA A 141 1.50 1.31 -1.98
N PHE A 142 1.35 2.62 -2.13
CA PHE A 142 0.21 3.23 -2.83
C PHE A 142 0.14 2.79 -4.31
N LEU A 143 1.27 2.78 -5.03
CA LEU A 143 1.32 2.32 -6.42
C LEU A 143 0.92 0.84 -6.56
N LEU A 144 1.28 -0.01 -5.59
CA LEU A 144 0.81 -1.40 -5.55
C LEU A 144 -0.71 -1.48 -5.42
N VAL A 145 -1.32 -0.63 -4.57
CA VAL A 145 -2.78 -0.57 -4.46
C VAL A 145 -3.41 -0.10 -5.77
N ILE A 146 -2.89 0.94 -6.41
CA ILE A 146 -3.39 1.37 -7.75
C ILE A 146 -3.34 0.19 -8.72
N HIS A 147 -2.22 -0.52 -8.76
CA HIS A 147 -2.04 -1.66 -9.65
C HIS A 147 -3.06 -2.78 -9.37
N ASP A 148 -3.34 -3.09 -8.09
CA ASP A 148 -4.40 -4.02 -7.71
C ASP A 148 -5.78 -3.55 -8.23
N ARG A 149 -6.08 -2.25 -8.09
CA ARG A 149 -7.35 -1.67 -8.55
C ARG A 149 -7.49 -1.67 -10.08
N VAL A 150 -6.40 -1.48 -10.82
CA VAL A 150 -6.39 -1.60 -12.29
C VAL A 150 -6.71 -3.04 -12.70
N LYS A 151 -6.13 -4.03 -12.02
CA LYS A 151 -6.45 -5.44 -12.27
C LYS A 151 -7.87 -5.82 -11.91
N PHE A 152 -8.39 -5.29 -10.81
CA PHE A 152 -9.78 -5.49 -10.46
C PHE A 152 -10.73 -4.96 -11.56
N ARG A 153 -10.43 -3.78 -12.12
CA ARG A 153 -11.19 -3.22 -13.26
C ARG A 153 -11.11 -4.12 -14.49
N SER A 154 -9.91 -4.59 -14.86
CA SER A 154 -9.76 -5.46 -16.03
C SER A 154 -10.47 -6.81 -15.84
N TRP A 155 -10.39 -7.39 -14.64
CA TRP A 155 -11.13 -8.60 -14.28
C TRP A 155 -12.64 -8.40 -14.38
N ARG A 156 -13.16 -7.29 -13.84
CA ARG A 156 -14.59 -6.97 -13.92
C ARG A 156 -15.07 -6.83 -15.37
N LEU A 157 -14.33 -6.10 -16.19
CA LEU A 157 -14.66 -5.94 -17.61
C LEU A 157 -14.64 -7.27 -18.37
N ALA A 158 -13.69 -8.15 -18.06
CA ALA A 158 -13.66 -9.48 -18.65
C ALA A 158 -14.88 -10.32 -18.26
N GLN A 159 -15.35 -10.21 -17.01
CA GLN A 159 -16.52 -10.92 -16.52
C GLN A 159 -17.84 -10.35 -17.07
N GLU A 160 -17.95 -9.03 -17.21
CA GLU A 160 -19.10 -8.38 -17.87
C GLU A 160 -19.17 -8.80 -19.34
N LYS A 161 -18.03 -8.85 -20.04
CA LYS A 161 -17.95 -9.31 -21.42
C LYS A 161 -18.38 -10.77 -21.55
N SER A 162 -17.89 -11.68 -20.71
CA SER A 162 -18.30 -13.09 -20.77
C SER A 162 -19.78 -13.28 -20.49
N ARG A 163 -20.34 -12.53 -19.53
CA ARG A 163 -21.78 -12.55 -19.26
C ARG A 163 -22.61 -12.05 -20.44
N SER A 164 -22.15 -10.98 -21.11
CA SER A 164 -22.85 -10.45 -22.30
C SER A 164 -22.83 -11.43 -23.47
N LEU A 165 -21.75 -12.20 -23.64
CA LEU A 165 -21.67 -13.24 -24.67
C LEU A 165 -22.62 -14.40 -24.35
N LEU A 166 -22.69 -14.84 -23.08
CA LEU A 166 -23.65 -15.86 -22.66
C LEU A 166 -25.09 -15.43 -22.92
N ASP A 167 -25.47 -14.18 -22.59
CA ASP A 167 -26.82 -13.68 -22.85
C ASP A 167 -27.14 -13.65 -24.36
N LEU A 168 -26.15 -13.41 -25.22
CA LEU A 168 -26.33 -13.49 -26.67
C LEU A 168 -26.52 -14.93 -27.15
N GLU A 169 -25.75 -15.88 -26.60
CA GLU A 169 -25.89 -17.32 -26.89
C GLU A 169 -27.24 -17.86 -26.42
N ASP A 170 -27.67 -17.53 -25.20
CA ASP A 170 -28.96 -17.95 -24.64
C ASP A 170 -30.13 -17.37 -25.46
N ARG A 171 -30.05 -16.11 -25.89
CA ARG A 171 -31.05 -15.51 -26.78
C ARG A 171 -31.07 -16.16 -28.17
N ALA A 172 -29.92 -16.55 -28.70
CA ALA A 172 -29.84 -17.25 -29.98
C ALA A 172 -30.48 -18.64 -29.88
N ALA A 173 -30.16 -19.38 -28.81
CA ALA A 173 -30.76 -20.68 -28.52
C ALA A 173 -32.29 -20.58 -28.35
N PHE A 174 -32.77 -19.62 -27.58
CA PHE A 174 -34.20 -19.38 -27.41
C PHE A 174 -34.91 -19.08 -28.73
N LYS A 175 -34.32 -18.25 -29.61
CA LYS A 175 -34.89 -17.97 -30.94
C LYS A 175 -34.98 -19.23 -31.81
N THR A 176 -33.97 -20.10 -31.77
CA THR A 176 -34.01 -21.35 -32.53
C THR A 176 -35.09 -22.31 -32.04
N GLU A 177 -35.32 -22.37 -30.73
CA GLU A 177 -36.35 -23.20 -30.11
C GLU A 177 -37.77 -22.64 -30.31
N TYR A 178 -37.92 -21.31 -30.26
CA TYR A 178 -39.19 -20.65 -30.57
C TYR A 178 -39.57 -20.81 -32.06
N ALA A 179 -38.59 -20.70 -32.96
CA ALA A 179 -38.82 -20.90 -34.38
C ALA A 179 -39.25 -22.33 -34.69
N SER A 180 -38.70 -23.35 -34.01
CA SER A 180 -39.08 -24.75 -34.22
C SER A 180 -40.46 -25.11 -33.66
N THR A 181 -40.90 -24.43 -32.59
CA THR A 181 -42.23 -24.64 -31.98
C THR A 181 -43.36 -23.91 -32.71
N GLN A 182 -43.09 -22.81 -33.40
CA GLN A 182 -44.11 -22.11 -34.20
C GLN A 182 -44.48 -22.80 -35.52
N VAL A 183 -43.65 -23.70 -36.08
CA VAL A 183 -43.98 -24.41 -37.33
C VAL A 183 -45.11 -25.45 -37.17
N GLY A 184 -45.62 -25.66 -35.95
CA GLY A 184 -46.70 -26.62 -35.65
C GLY A 184 -48.01 -26.03 -35.13
N SER A 185 -48.15 -24.71 -34.93
CA SER A 185 -49.39 -24.11 -34.43
C SER A 185 -50.13 -23.35 -35.53
N THR A 186 -51.09 -24.02 -36.15
CA THR A 186 -52.11 -23.40 -37.00
C THR A 186 -52.92 -22.36 -36.21
N PRO A 187 -53.34 -21.25 -36.84
CA PRO A 187 -54.19 -20.27 -36.18
C PRO A 187 -55.58 -20.87 -35.92
N ILE A 188 -56.04 -20.74 -34.69
CA ILE A 188 -57.44 -21.01 -34.33
C ILE A 188 -58.26 -19.84 -34.93
N VAL A 189 -59.14 -20.18 -35.89
CA VAL A 189 -60.19 -19.31 -36.44
C VAL A 189 -61.29 -19.12 -35.41
#